data_AF-A0A7W1HF62-F1
#
_entry.id   AF-A0A7W1HF62-F1
#
_cell.length_a   1.000
_cell.length_b   1.000
_cell.length_c   1.000
_cell.angle_alpha   90.00
_cell.angle_beta   90.00
_cell.angle_gamma   90.00
#
_symmetry.space_group_name_H-M   'P 1'
#
loop_
_entity.id
_entity.type
_entity.pdbx_description
1 polymer ?
#
loop_
_entity_poly.entity_id
_entity_poly.type
_entity_poly.pdbx_seq_one_letter_code
_entity_poly.pdbx_strand_id
1 'polypeptide(L)' 'MDFTELIDLVGEKLGGAVLYANDDFFAPKENLLKPNAPIFNEGKYTDLGKWMDG' A
#
# COMPACT_ATOMS: atom_id res chain seq x y z
N MET A 1 16.98 -20.49 -4.50
CA MET A 1 16.13 -19.30 -4.66
C MET A 1 15.55 -19.03 -3.30
N ASP A 2 15.82 -17.83 -2.79
CA ASP A 2 15.12 -17.33 -1.62
C ASP A 2 13.71 -16.88 -2.03
N PHE A 3 12.75 -16.90 -1.10
CA PHE A 3 11.38 -16.53 -1.43
C PHE A 3 11.26 -15.05 -1.84
N THR A 4 12.17 -14.20 -1.37
CA THR A 4 12.25 -12.78 -1.77
C THR A 4 12.66 -12.57 -3.22
N GLU A 5 13.17 -13.61 -3.88
CA GLU A 5 13.53 -13.61 -5.30
C GLU A 5 12.38 -14.10 -6.21
N LEU A 6 11.28 -14.59 -5.61
CA LEU A 6 10.09 -15.02 -6.35
C LEU A 6 9.21 -13.81 -6.73
N ILE A 7 8.35 -14.02 -7.72
CA ILE A 7 7.41 -13.01 -8.18
C ILE A 7 6.39 -12.70 -7.08
N ASP A 8 6.19 -11.42 -6.79
CA ASP A 8 5.09 -10.95 -5.98
C ASP A 8 3.77 -11.04 -6.76
N LEU A 9 2.99 -12.10 -6.49
CA LEU A 9 1.71 -12.36 -7.15
C LEU A 9 0.59 -11.39 -6.76
N VAL A 10 0.71 -10.69 -5.62
CA VAL A 10 -0.32 -9.76 -5.15
C VAL A 10 -0.10 -8.32 -5.61
N GLY A 11 1.08 -8.01 -6.15
CA GLY A 11 1.40 -6.66 -6.63
C GLY A 11 0.44 -6.15 -7.70
N GLU A 12 0.13 -4.85 -7.65
CA GLU A 12 -0.84 -4.20 -8.55
C GLU A 12 -0.47 -4.36 -10.04
N LYS A 13 0.83 -4.46 -10.35
CA LYS A 13 1.35 -4.63 -11.72
C LYS A 13 0.92 -5.95 -12.37
N LEU A 14 0.60 -6.97 -11.57
CA LEU A 14 0.12 -8.26 -12.05
C LEU A 14 -1.41 -8.40 -11.93
N GLY A 15 -2.11 -7.31 -11.60
CA GLY A 15 -3.55 -7.29 -11.44
C GLY A 15 -4.03 -7.74 -10.05
N GLY A 16 -3.14 -7.77 -9.05
CA GLY A 16 -3.55 -7.94 -7.67
C GLY A 16 -4.51 -6.82 -7.26
N ALA A 17 -5.55 -7.19 -6.49
CA ALA A 17 -6.61 -6.28 -6.09
C ALA A 17 -7.05 -6.58 -4.67
N VAL A 18 -7.34 -5.54 -3.91
CA VAL A 18 -7.91 -5.69 -2.56
C VAL A 18 -9.41 -5.89 -2.66
N LEU A 19 -9.92 -6.96 -2.06
CA LEU A 19 -11.36 -7.29 -2.11
C LEU A 19 -12.17 -6.59 -1.03
N TYR A 20 -11.56 -6.37 0.13
CA TYR A 20 -12.23 -5.83 1.32
C TYR A 20 -11.20 -5.32 2.33
N ALA A 21 -11.54 -4.26 3.06
CA ALA A 21 -10.96 -3.94 4.36
C ALA A 21 -12.08 -3.57 5.34
N ASN A 22 -11.83 -3.83 6.62
CA ASN A 22 -12.71 -3.43 7.70
C ASN A 22 -12.64 -1.92 7.99
N ASP A 23 -11.51 -1.27 7.69
CA ASP A 23 -11.31 0.18 7.81
C ASP A 23 -10.16 0.63 6.89
N ASP A 24 -10.24 1.85 6.36
CA ASP A 24 -9.24 2.52 5.50
C ASP A 24 -9.16 4.03 5.83
N PHE A 25 -9.28 4.40 7.11
CA PHE A 25 -9.56 5.79 7.48
C PHE A 25 -8.43 6.76 7.10
N PHE A 26 -7.17 6.44 7.43
CA PHE A 26 -6.03 7.34 7.21
C PHE A 26 -5.41 7.20 5.81
N ALA A 27 -5.56 6.03 5.20
CA ALA A 27 -5.05 5.73 3.88
C ALA A 27 -5.76 4.50 3.28
N PRO A 28 -5.83 4.41 1.94
CA PRO A 28 -6.43 3.28 1.25
C PRO A 28 -5.55 2.02 1.30
N LYS A 29 -6.11 0.86 1.68
CA LYS A 29 -5.48 -0.47 1.58
C LYS A 29 -4.77 -0.77 0.25
N GLU A 30 -5.22 -0.18 -0.86
CA GLU A 30 -4.60 -0.35 -2.18
C GLU A 30 -3.14 0.10 -2.22
N ASN A 31 -2.71 0.98 -1.30
CA ASN A 31 -1.30 1.36 -1.16
C ASN A 31 -0.39 0.15 -0.92
N LEU A 32 -0.87 -0.91 -0.25
CA LEU A 32 -0.08 -2.10 0.06
C LEU A 32 0.31 -2.91 -1.18
N LEU A 33 -0.37 -2.71 -2.31
CA LEU A 33 -0.08 -3.44 -3.55
C LEU A 33 0.95 -2.70 -4.42
N LYS A 34 1.36 -1.49 -4.01
CA LYS A 34 2.32 -0.68 -4.76
C LYS A 34 3.72 -1.27 -4.62
N PRO A 35 4.49 -1.35 -5.72
CA PRO A 35 5.83 -1.96 -5.70
C PRO A 35 6.92 -1.03 -5.17
N ASN A 36 6.58 0.21 -4.83
CA ASN A 36 7.56 1.21 -4.39
C ASN A 36 7.74 1.13 -2.87
N ALA A 37 8.93 1.50 -2.40
CA ALA A 37 9.15 1.65 -0.98
C ALA A 37 8.23 2.75 -0.40
N PRO A 38 7.69 2.55 0.82
CA PRO A 38 6.78 3.51 1.43
C PRO A 38 7.48 4.83 1.72
N ILE A 39 6.76 5.94 1.51
CA ILE A 39 7.26 7.30 1.72
C ILE A 39 6.70 7.86 3.01
N PHE A 40 7.59 8.33 3.89
CA PHE A 40 7.20 9.20 5.00
C PHE A 40 7.31 10.67 4.60
N ASN A 41 6.17 11.38 4.59
CA ASN A 41 6.12 12.79 4.26
C ASN A 41 5.81 13.62 5.51
N GLU A 42 6.85 14.22 6.09
CA GLU A 42 6.74 15.07 7.28
C GLU A 42 5.82 16.26 7.00
N GLY A 43 4.92 16.58 7.93
CA GLY A 43 3.98 17.71 7.75
C GLY A 43 2.83 17.52 6.74
N LYS A 44 2.78 16.42 5.96
CA LYS A 44 1.64 16.14 5.08
C LYS A 44 0.45 15.53 5.82
N TYR A 45 -0.73 16.13 5.64
CA TYR A 45 -2.01 15.69 6.21
C TYR A 45 -3.10 15.69 5.12
N THR A 46 -4.11 14.86 5.29
CA THR A 46 -5.38 14.84 4.57
C THR A 46 -6.50 15.33 5.49
N ASP A 47 -7.72 15.45 4.97
CA ASP A 47 -8.89 15.79 5.79
C ASP A 47 -9.20 14.73 6.86
N LEU A 48 -8.65 13.52 6.71
CA LEU A 48 -8.83 12.39 7.62
C LEU A 48 -7.64 12.21 8.57
N GLY A 49 -6.63 13.08 8.53
CA GLY A 49 -5.50 13.06 9.46
C GLY A 49 -4.15 12.94 8.75
N LYS A 50 -3.20 12.23 9.36
CA LYS A 50 -1.84 12.13 8.80
C LYS A 50 -1.90 11.38 7.47
N TRP A 51 -1.27 11.91 6.42
CA TRP A 51 -1.13 11.17 5.17
C TRP A 51 -0.17 10.00 5.36
N MET A 52 -0.59 8.81 4.97
CA MET A 52 0.19 7.56 5.07
C MET A 52 0.40 6.95 3.68
N ASP A 53 1.57 6.35 3.49
CA ASP A 53 1.91 5.53 2.33
C ASP A 53 1.99 4.07 2.77
N GLY A 54 0.81 3.50 2.95
CA GLY A 54 0.54 2.16 3.47
C GLY A 54 -0.93 1.98 3.70
#